data_AF-A0A536RDW8-F1
#
_entry.id   AF-A0A536RDW8-F1
#
_cell.length_a   1.000
_cell.length_b   1.000
_cell.length_c   1.000
_cell.angle_alpha   90.00
_cell.angle_beta   90.00
_cell.angle_gamma   90.00
#
_symmetry.space_group_name_H-M   'P 1'
#
loop_
_entity.id
_entity.type
_entity.pdbx_description
1 polymer ?
#
loop_
_entity_poly.entity_id
_entity_poly.type
_entity_poly.pdbx_seq_one_letter_code
_entity_poly.pdbx_strand_id
1 'polypeptide(L)'
;MITANGAIGVLGEASTPSDTAANDYLVIVRRGAQEHEQIALQFDDIGHMSPATWVSYRVVATTRTNPWGHLVFEAGWKPIGFAGSCWRVIADGQDTGLVLFVRP
;
A
#
# COMPACT_ATOMS: atom_id res chain seq x y z
N MET A 1 12.39 -2.08 4.62
CA MET A 1 11.51 -3.20 4.20
C MET A 1 10.77 -3.69 5.44
N ILE A 2 9.45 -3.46 5.51
CA ILE A 2 8.62 -3.78 6.67
C ILE A 2 7.55 -4.78 6.22
N THR A 3 7.45 -5.91 6.91
CA THR A 3 6.29 -6.79 6.84
C THR A 3 5.73 -6.94 8.23
N ALA A 4 4.42 -6.76 8.39
CA ALA A 4 3.79 -6.84 9.70
C ALA A 4 3.16 -8.23 9.95
N ASN A 5 2.73 -8.93 8.90
CA ASN A 5 2.16 -10.29 8.99
C ASN A 5 3.00 -11.38 8.29
N GLY A 6 4.17 -11.06 7.75
CA GLY A 6 5.05 -12.00 7.04
C GLY A 6 4.57 -12.46 5.66
N ALA A 7 3.34 -12.13 5.27
CA ALA A 7 2.73 -12.48 3.99
C ALA A 7 2.64 -11.28 3.03
N ILE A 8 2.41 -10.08 3.56
CA ILE A 8 2.25 -8.82 2.81
C ILE A 8 3.24 -7.78 3.33
N GLY A 9 3.78 -6.98 2.41
CA GLY A 9 4.73 -5.92 2.70
C GLY A 9 4.65 -4.77 1.71
N VAL A 10 5.42 -3.73 1.99
CA VAL A 10 5.64 -2.60 1.08
C VAL A 10 7.11 -2.59 0.65
N LEU A 11 7.36 -2.39 -0.64
CA LEU A 11 8.71 -2.10 -1.14
C LEU A 11 8.99 -0.61 -0.95
N GLY A 12 10.00 -0.32 -0.13
CA GLY A 12 10.36 1.04 0.25
C GLY A 12 10.05 1.33 1.71
N GLU A 13 9.75 2.59 1.98
CA GLU A 13 9.40 3.10 3.30
C GLU A 13 7.89 3.08 3.50
N ALA A 14 7.45 2.80 4.74
CA ALA A 14 6.05 2.98 5.13
C ALA A 14 5.69 4.46 5.34
N SER A 15 6.62 5.38 5.09
CA SER A 15 6.39 6.81 5.12
C SER A 15 6.87 7.45 3.85
N THR A 16 6.06 8.34 3.27
CA THR A 16 6.37 9.04 2.02
C THR A 16 5.99 10.52 2.12
N PRO A 17 6.73 11.47 1.52
CA PRO A 17 6.27 12.84 1.37
C PRO A 17 5.00 12.92 0.50
N SER A 18 4.10 13.86 0.77
CA SER A 18 2.88 14.04 -0.05
C SER A 18 3.19 14.36 -1.51
N ASP A 19 4.27 15.08 -1.77
CA ASP A 19 4.73 15.37 -3.14
C ASP A 19 5.18 14.12 -3.89
N THR A 20 5.87 13.19 -3.20
CA THR A 20 6.22 11.89 -3.78
C THR A 20 4.96 11.05 -4.00
N ALA A 21 4.06 11.01 -3.02
CA ALA A 21 2.78 10.30 -3.14
C ALA A 21 1.96 10.81 -4.32
N ALA A 22 1.96 12.12 -4.60
CA ALA A 22 1.21 12.69 -5.72
C ALA A 22 1.69 12.23 -7.10
N ASN A 23 2.93 11.74 -7.21
CA ASN A 23 3.61 11.47 -8.47
C ASN A 23 4.05 10.00 -8.66
N ASP A 24 3.93 9.14 -7.64
CA ASP A 24 4.43 7.76 -7.67
C ASP A 24 3.35 6.73 -7.26
N TYR A 25 3.73 5.45 -7.22
CA TYR A 25 2.91 4.32 -6.78
C TYR A 25 3.33 3.82 -5.40
N LEU A 26 2.37 3.36 -4.62
CA LEU A 26 2.61 2.49 -3.48
C LEU A 26 2.83 1.07 -4.02
N VAL A 27 4.01 0.50 -3.75
CA VAL A 27 4.39 -0.83 -4.25
C VAL A 27 4.22 -1.85 -3.14
N ILE A 28 3.22 -2.71 -3.27
CA ILE A 28 2.90 -3.78 -2.32
C ILE A 28 3.44 -5.10 -2.85
N VAL A 29 3.93 -5.95 -1.95
CA VAL A 29 4.36 -7.32 -2.25
C VAL A 29 3.59 -8.33 -1.42
N ARG A 30 3.33 -9.49 -2.01
CA ARG A 30 2.76 -10.66 -1.34
C ARG A 30 3.67 -11.86 -1.56
N ARG A 31 3.94 -12.64 -0.51
CA ARG A 31 4.70 -13.89 -0.62
C ARG A 31 3.93 -14.89 -1.47
N GLY A 32 4.60 -15.47 -2.47
CA GLY A 32 3.99 -16.49 -3.32
C GLY A 32 2.95 -15.94 -4.30
N ALA A 33 2.98 -14.63 -4.57
CA ALA A 33 2.10 -14.03 -5.57
C ALA A 33 2.21 -14.74 -6.93
N GLN A 34 1.11 -14.80 -7.68
CA GLN A 34 1.03 -15.43 -9.00
C GLN A 34 0.82 -14.42 -10.11
N GLU A 35 1.22 -14.76 -11.34
CA GLU A 35 0.94 -13.92 -12.51
C GLU A 35 -0.57 -13.70 -12.66
N HIS A 36 -0.96 -12.47 -12.98
CA HIS A 36 -2.35 -12.03 -13.09
C HIS A 36 -3.20 -12.13 -11.80
N GLU A 37 -2.61 -12.44 -10.65
CA GLU A 37 -3.29 -12.37 -9.36
C GLU A 37 -3.84 -10.96 -9.13
N GLN A 38 -5.01 -10.88 -8.49
CA GLN A 38 -5.59 -9.61 -8.04
C GLN A 38 -5.63 -9.58 -6.53
N ILE A 39 -5.36 -8.41 -5.96
CA ILE A 39 -5.51 -8.15 -4.53
C ILE A 39 -6.52 -7.02 -4.32
N ALA A 40 -7.41 -7.20 -3.35
CA ALA A 40 -8.29 -6.14 -2.89
C ALA A 40 -7.60 -5.40 -1.74
N LEU A 41 -7.23 -4.14 -1.95
CA LEU A 41 -6.63 -3.29 -0.94
C LEU A 41 -7.67 -2.34 -0.40
N GLN A 42 -7.70 -2.19 0.92
CA GLN A 42 -8.45 -1.16 1.60
C GLN A 42 -7.51 -0.38 2.52
N PHE A 43 -7.68 0.93 2.52
CA PHE A 43 -6.91 1.86 3.32
C PHE A 43 -7.89 2.60 4.22
N ASP A 44 -7.75 2.43 5.53
CA ASP A 44 -8.58 3.11 6.52
C ASP A 44 -7.77 4.23 7.16
N ASP A 45 -8.29 5.46 7.16
CA ASP A 45 -7.66 6.59 7.84
C ASP A 45 -7.82 6.41 9.35
N ILE A 46 -6.68 6.35 10.04
CA ILE A 46 -6.62 6.20 11.50
C ILE A 46 -6.19 7.50 12.21
N GLY A 47 -5.81 8.54 11.45
CA GLY A 47 -5.43 9.85 11.97
C GLY A 47 -6.53 10.92 11.86
N HIS A 48 -7.56 10.67 11.04
CA HIS A 48 -8.66 11.60 10.75
C HIS A 48 -8.22 12.96 10.18
N MET A 49 -7.05 12.97 9.53
CA MET A 49 -6.47 14.15 8.89
C MET A 49 -6.71 14.17 7.37
N SER A 50 -7.23 13.07 6.81
CA SER A 50 -7.56 12.95 5.39
C SER A 50 -9.02 13.37 5.10
N PRO A 51 -9.31 13.88 3.89
CA PRO A 51 -10.68 14.16 3.46
C PRO A 51 -11.55 12.89 3.29
N ALA A 52 -10.93 11.72 3.14
CA ALA A 52 -11.61 10.42 3.05
C ALA A 52 -11.31 9.57 4.30
N THR A 53 -12.31 8.87 4.81
CA THR A 53 -12.18 7.96 5.97
C THR A 53 -11.71 6.56 5.58
N TRP A 54 -12.03 6.13 4.36
CA TRP A 54 -11.53 4.88 3.79
C TRP A 54 -11.45 4.96 2.28
N VAL A 55 -10.60 4.12 1.69
CA VAL A 55 -10.40 4.02 0.23
C VAL A 55 -10.16 2.56 -0.11
N SER A 56 -10.73 2.06 -1.20
CA SER A 56 -10.42 0.72 -1.69
C SER A 56 -9.99 0.69 -3.16
N TYR A 57 -9.09 -0.24 -3.46
CA TYR A 57 -8.59 -0.51 -4.79
C TYR A 57 -8.61 -2.01 -5.05
N ARG A 58 -8.72 -2.35 -6.33
CA ARG A 58 -8.37 -3.68 -6.81
C ARG A 58 -7.18 -3.53 -7.72
N VAL A 59 -6.10 -4.23 -7.40
CA VAL A 59 -4.81 -4.09 -8.10
C VAL A 59 -4.41 -5.45 -8.64
N VAL A 60 -3.92 -5.47 -9.87
CA VAL A 60 -3.43 -6.68 -10.55
C VAL A 60 -1.92 -6.76 -10.35
N ALA A 61 -1.40 -7.98 -10.17
CA ALA A 61 0.03 -8.22 -10.09
C ALA A 61 0.74 -7.80 -11.40
N THR A 62 1.85 -7.09 -11.27
CA THR A 62 2.74 -6.71 -12.37
C THR A 62 4.14 -7.23 -12.11
N THR A 63 4.91 -7.42 -13.19
CA THR A 63 6.28 -7.94 -13.07
C THR A 63 7.25 -6.83 -12.69
N ARG A 64 7.89 -6.99 -11.52
CA ARG A 64 8.94 -6.09 -11.02
C ARG A 64 9.86 -6.86 -10.08
N THR A 65 11.12 -7.04 -10.46
CA THR A 65 12.11 -7.76 -9.67
C THR A 65 12.30 -7.11 -8.29
N ASN A 66 12.18 -7.91 -7.23
CA ASN A 66 12.29 -7.44 -5.86
C ASN A 66 12.74 -8.57 -4.90
N PRO A 67 13.07 -8.28 -3.62
CA PRO A 67 13.53 -9.29 -2.67
C PRO A 67 12.53 -10.41 -2.32
N TRP A 68 11.24 -10.26 -2.65
CA TRP A 68 10.19 -11.24 -2.39
C TRP A 68 9.84 -12.09 -3.62
N GLY A 69 10.41 -11.78 -4.79
CA GLY A 69 10.15 -12.46 -6.04
C GLY A 69 10.19 -11.52 -7.24
N HIS A 70 9.30 -11.76 -8.21
CA HIS A 70 9.23 -11.00 -9.45
C HIS A 70 7.89 -10.29 -9.65
N LEU A 71 7.01 -10.29 -8.65
CA LEU A 71 5.68 -9.70 -8.73
C LEU A 71 5.45 -8.66 -7.63
N VAL A 72 4.69 -7.63 -7.99
CA VAL A 72 4.26 -6.53 -7.11
C VAL A 72 2.82 -6.13 -7.44
N PHE A 73 2.19 -5.38 -6.55
CA PHE A 73 0.91 -4.73 -6.76
C PHE A 73 1.11 -3.22 -6.62
N GLU A 74 0.94 -2.47 -7.70
CA GLU A 74 1.13 -1.02 -7.73
C GLU A 74 -0.21 -0.31 -7.50
N ALA A 75 -0.40 0.24 -6.31
CA ALA A 75 -1.57 1.05 -5.96
C ALA A 75 -1.24 2.54 -6.13
N GLY A 76 -2.15 3.30 -6.74
CA GLY A 76 -2.00 4.76 -6.77
C GLY A 76 -2.22 5.35 -5.38
N TRP A 77 -1.45 6.38 -5.02
CA TRP A 77 -1.65 7.07 -3.74
C TRP A 77 -2.89 7.98 -3.72
N LYS A 78 -3.56 8.27 -4.84
CA LYS A 78 -4.77 9.13 -4.78
C LYS A 78 -6.01 8.29 -4.46
N PRO A 79 -6.84 8.65 -3.46
CA PRO A 79 -6.79 9.86 -2.64
C PRO A 79 -6.04 9.77 -1.29
N ILE A 80 -5.37 8.65 -0.96
CA ILE A 80 -4.65 8.44 0.31
C ILE A 80 -3.36 9.28 0.50
N GLY A 81 -2.89 10.01 -0.51
CA GLY A 81 -1.62 10.77 -0.50
C GLY A 81 -1.69 12.15 0.18
N PHE A 82 -2.65 12.38 1.07
CA PHE A 82 -2.83 13.68 1.73
C PHE A 82 -1.82 13.88 2.87
N ALA A 83 -1.16 15.04 2.92
CA ALA A 83 -0.16 15.35 3.94
C ALA A 83 -0.72 15.20 5.37
N GLY A 84 0.06 14.58 6.26
CA GLY A 84 -0.30 14.37 7.66
C GLY A 84 -1.28 13.21 7.90
N SER A 85 -1.59 12.40 6.90
CA SER A 85 -2.52 11.26 7.02
C SER A 85 -1.80 9.94 7.37
N CYS A 86 -2.50 9.09 8.11
CA CYS A 86 -2.05 7.75 8.50
C CYS A 86 -3.07 6.71 8.04
N TRP A 87 -2.63 5.69 7.31
CA TRP A 87 -3.51 4.71 6.70
C TRP A 87 -3.18 3.30 7.14
N ARG A 88 -4.14 2.62 7.79
CA ARG A 88 -4.07 1.17 8.00
C ARG A 88 -4.33 0.47 6.68
N VAL A 89 -3.50 -0.52 6.35
CA VAL A 89 -3.65 -1.31 5.12
C VAL A 89 -4.31 -2.65 5.42
N ILE A 90 -5.43 -2.92 4.73
CA ILE A 90 -6.17 -4.17 4.73
C ILE A 90 -6.03 -4.79 3.34
N ALA A 91 -5.81 -6.09 3.27
CA ALA A 91 -5.66 -6.82 2.02
C ALA A 91 -6.54 -8.07 2.02
N ASP A 92 -7.36 -8.23 0.98
CA ASP A 92 -8.35 -9.31 0.85
C ASP A 92 -9.25 -9.44 2.11
N GLY A 93 -9.57 -8.31 2.73
CA GLY A 93 -10.37 -8.24 3.97
C GLY A 93 -9.61 -8.62 5.25
N GLN A 94 -8.29 -8.85 5.19
CA GLN A 94 -7.44 -9.15 6.33
C GLN A 94 -6.56 -7.97 6.70
N ASP A 95 -6.47 -7.65 8.00
CA ASP A 95 -5.53 -6.64 8.49
C ASP A 95 -4.09 -7.10 8.24
N THR A 96 -3.31 -6.26 7.57
CA THR A 96 -1.91 -6.59 7.25
C THR A 96 -0.96 -6.25 8.39
N GLY A 97 -1.40 -5.41 9.35
CA GLY A 97 -0.59 -4.76 10.38
C GLY A 97 0.27 -3.61 9.86
N LEU A 98 0.18 -3.26 8.57
CA LEU A 98 0.91 -2.14 7.98
C LEU A 98 0.15 -0.83 8.20
N VAL A 99 0.90 0.20 8.55
CA VAL A 99 0.43 1.59 8.59
C VAL A 99 1.33 2.42 7.69
N LEU A 100 0.71 3.21 6.81
CA LEU A 100 1.39 4.17 5.95
C LEU A 100 1.25 5.58 6.51
N PHE A 101 2.33 6.33 6.56
CA PHE A 101 2.32 7.73 6.98
C PHE A 101 2.71 8.66 5.84
N VAL A 102 1.79 9.52 5.43
CA VAL A 102 2.08 10.57 4.44
C VAL A 102 2.60 11.80 5.18
N ARG A 103 3.89 12.06 5.02
CA ARG A 103 4.55 13.25 5.55
C ARG A 103 4.13 14.49 4.75
N PRO A 104 4.13 15.66 5.37
CA PRO A 104 4.15 16.92 4.65
C PRO A 104 5.28 16.96 3.61
#